data_AF-A0A2V1D2V0-F1
#
_entry.id   AF-A0A2V1D2V0-F1
#
_cell.length_a   1.000
_cell.length_b   1.000
_cell.length_c   1.000
_cell.angle_alpha   90.00
_cell.angle_beta   90.00
_cell.angle_gamma   90.00
#
_symmetry.space_group_name_H-M   'P 1'
#
loop_
_entity.id
_entity.type
_entity.pdbx_description
1 polymer ?
#
loop_
_entity_poly.entity_id
_entity_poly.type
_entity_poly.pdbx_seq_one_letter_code
_entity_poly.pdbx_strand_id
1 'polypeptide(L)'
;MGEIRWDAMAAFVALIGLPLMLSGGAAWLMSRITSRFMRWLWPQGSTCERLQWSDIPNGPLRENDPKPTRYHSCDQYKTPYFKHDDRRCLNSTLGMVFQKAWTSPQQRDRRVFKPYQLDPRKIYVRIDEKVLRAYVLMSREDSGGYQNESHKVVQFKEIDGVLTAHLTAARAQLHYRTKQEIEMILQGYPPFYLATIHVSDTVQAKSPISSYDDVTRAGWIVAIGLDSHRTPPLKTHNMGIGCDLPEGWKHRKSCAWITTTMVYSVKRFGEALENLQVSFPNDERIKCANEIFSDLTTGKYNISNTRPQDQLYRYPALLTTDYYETREYRLELGKDQWELAMCAFNRLEPLTHEGKELFRNFMVPILQAAIVGLLHVFLYEHYRNRPQMAWKLPTFSEIQGRKHIYLTSCESVEDD
;
A
#
# COMPACT_ATOMS: atom_id res chain seq x y z
N MET A 1 -9.16 25.33 55.15
CA MET A 1 -9.30 25.42 53.67
C MET A 1 -10.69 25.97 53.43
N GLY A 2 -10.81 27.14 52.78
CA GLY A 2 -12.12 27.77 52.55
C GLY A 2 -12.90 27.01 51.48
N GLU A 3 -14.19 26.73 51.75
CA GLU A 3 -15.12 26.22 50.75
C GLU A 3 -15.27 27.22 49.61
N ILE A 4 -14.94 26.79 48.39
CA ILE A 4 -15.21 27.57 47.18
C ILE A 4 -16.72 27.53 46.96
N ARG A 5 -17.37 28.69 47.08
CA ARG A 5 -18.80 28.85 46.80
C ARG A 5 -19.03 28.85 45.29
N TRP A 6 -19.28 27.66 44.74
CA TRP A 6 -19.51 27.44 43.30
C TRP A 6 -20.61 28.33 42.70
N ASP A 7 -21.63 28.69 43.48
CA ASP A 7 -22.74 29.53 43.05
C ASP A 7 -22.30 30.98 42.76
N ALA A 8 -21.40 31.52 43.59
CA ALA A 8 -20.83 32.85 43.38
C ALA A 8 -19.90 32.85 42.16
N MET A 9 -19.20 31.74 41.93
CA MET A 9 -18.34 31.58 40.75
C MET A 9 -19.17 31.46 39.46
N ALA A 10 -20.30 30.75 39.50
CA ALA A 10 -21.25 30.68 38.39
C ALA A 10 -21.87 32.06 38.07
N ALA A 11 -22.26 32.84 39.08
CA ALA A 11 -22.79 34.18 38.90
C ALA A 11 -21.74 35.15 38.33
N PHE A 12 -20.49 35.06 38.78
CA PHE A 12 -19.39 35.88 38.26
C PHE A 12 -19.04 35.51 36.81
N VAL A 13 -19.05 34.21 36.48
CA VAL A 13 -18.90 33.72 35.10
C VAL A 13 -20.05 34.19 34.21
N ALA A 14 -21.29 34.22 34.72
CA ALA A 14 -22.45 34.72 33.97
C ALA A 14 -22.37 36.23 33.72
N LEU A 15 -22.01 37.03 34.73
CA LEU A 15 -21.91 38.49 34.65
C LEU A 15 -20.78 38.98 33.74
N ILE A 16 -19.65 38.26 33.69
CA ILE A 16 -18.54 38.55 32.77
C ILE A 16 -18.81 37.94 31.39
N GLY A 17 -19.44 36.76 31.35
CA GLY A 17 -19.72 36.01 30.14
C GLY A 17 -20.76 36.67 29.23
N LEU A 18 -21.83 37.25 29.77
CA LEU A 18 -22.91 37.86 28.98
C LEU A 18 -22.46 39.06 28.11
N PRO A 19 -21.74 40.07 28.66
CA PRO A 19 -21.24 41.19 27.86
C PRO A 19 -20.17 40.78 26.84
N LEU A 20 -19.34 39.78 27.18
CA LEU A 20 -18.36 39.18 26.27
C LEU A 20 -19.04 38.32 25.18
N MET A 21 -20.23 37.77 25.40
CA MET A 21 -20.94 37.06 24.34
C MET A 21 -21.62 37.99 23.32
N LEU A 22 -21.86 39.25 23.66
CA LEU A 22 -22.52 40.23 22.80
C LEU A 22 -21.58 41.01 21.87
N SER A 23 -20.26 40.86 22.00
CA SER A 23 -19.29 41.47 21.07
C SER A 23 -18.58 40.39 20.25
N GLY A 24 -18.54 40.55 18.93
CA GLY A 24 -17.97 39.55 18.01
C GLY A 24 -16.51 39.16 18.32
N GLY A 25 -15.72 40.08 18.88
CA GLY A 25 -14.34 39.80 19.31
C GLY A 25 -14.25 38.97 20.60
N ALA A 26 -15.28 38.99 21.43
CA ALA A 26 -15.25 38.33 22.72
C ALA A 26 -15.77 36.88 22.68
N ALA A 27 -16.53 36.48 21.65
CA ALA A 27 -16.75 35.06 21.36
C ALA A 27 -15.42 34.30 21.12
N TRP A 28 -14.50 34.90 20.35
CA TRP A 28 -13.17 34.35 20.13
C TRP A 28 -12.33 34.30 21.42
N LEU A 29 -12.35 35.37 22.21
CA LEU A 29 -11.64 35.42 23.50
C LEU A 29 -12.19 34.39 24.49
N MET A 30 -13.51 34.25 24.57
CA MET A 30 -14.19 33.27 25.41
C MET A 30 -13.89 31.84 24.95
N SER A 31 -13.84 31.56 23.64
CA SER A 31 -13.38 30.26 23.13
C SER A 31 -11.95 29.94 23.58
N ARG A 32 -11.05 30.94 23.57
CA ARG A 32 -9.67 30.76 24.08
C ARG A 32 -9.61 30.54 25.58
N ILE A 33 -10.35 31.32 26.37
CA ILE A 33 -10.38 31.20 27.84
C ILE A 33 -11.00 29.86 28.24
N THR A 34 -12.14 29.49 27.63
CA THR A 34 -12.79 28.20 27.88
C THR A 34 -11.92 27.04 27.45
N SER A 35 -11.23 27.09 26.30
CA SER A 35 -10.27 26.05 25.90
C SER A 35 -9.12 25.91 26.90
N ARG A 36 -8.55 27.03 27.39
CA ARG A 36 -7.51 27.02 28.44
C ARG A 36 -8.03 26.42 29.74
N PHE A 37 -9.20 26.85 30.19
CA PHE A 37 -9.83 26.36 31.40
C PHE A 37 -10.18 24.88 31.30
N MET A 38 -10.73 24.43 30.16
CA MET A 38 -11.03 23.02 29.90
C MET A 38 -9.76 22.16 29.88
N ARG A 39 -8.64 22.65 29.35
CA ARG A 39 -7.35 21.93 29.41
C ARG A 39 -6.79 21.84 30.82
N TRP A 40 -7.04 22.86 31.64
CA TRP A 40 -6.66 22.84 33.06
C TRP A 40 -7.51 21.86 33.86
N LEU A 41 -8.84 21.88 33.67
CA LEU A 41 -9.76 20.95 34.30
C LEU A 41 -9.62 19.51 33.79
N TRP A 42 -9.26 19.33 32.52
CA TRP A 42 -9.09 18.04 31.88
C TRP A 42 -7.70 17.90 31.25
N PRO A 43 -6.64 17.68 32.07
CA PRO A 43 -5.27 17.54 31.57
C PRO A 43 -5.13 16.43 30.52
N GLN A 44 -5.92 15.35 30.62
CA GLN A 44 -5.93 14.29 29.61
C GLN A 44 -6.50 14.75 28.26
N GLY A 45 -7.39 15.76 28.23
CA GLY A 45 -7.90 16.36 26.99
C GLY A 45 -6.88 17.28 26.31
N SER A 46 -5.88 17.76 27.04
CA SER A 46 -4.79 18.60 26.51
C SER A 46 -3.72 17.83 25.75
N THR A 47 -3.73 16.49 25.80
CA THR A 47 -2.74 15.62 25.15
C THR A 47 -3.39 14.67 24.16
N CYS A 48 -2.75 14.44 23.02
CA CYS A 48 -3.13 13.47 22.02
C CYS A 48 -2.10 12.35 21.94
N GLU A 49 -2.47 11.25 21.29
CA GLU A 49 -1.52 10.21 20.93
C GLU A 49 -0.60 10.69 19.80
N ARG A 50 0.63 10.16 19.77
CA ARG A 50 1.58 10.39 18.69
C ARG A 50 1.90 9.06 18.02
N LEU A 51 1.81 9.03 16.69
CA LEU A 51 2.30 7.93 15.87
C LEU A 51 3.19 8.49 14.76
N GLN A 52 4.51 8.39 14.93
CA GLN A 52 5.48 8.72 13.90
C GLN A 52 5.99 7.46 13.20
N TRP A 53 6.60 7.62 12.03
CA TRP A 53 7.17 6.49 11.30
C TRP A 53 8.30 5.82 12.09
N SER A 54 9.05 6.60 12.88
CA SER A 54 10.07 6.10 13.82
C SER A 54 9.47 5.27 14.95
N ASP A 55 8.20 5.49 15.28
CA ASP A 55 7.49 4.80 16.36
C ASP A 55 7.03 3.39 15.96
N ILE A 56 6.97 3.11 14.65
CA ILE A 56 6.58 1.80 14.09
C ILE A 56 7.78 0.83 14.16
N PRO A 57 7.64 -0.36 14.76
CA PRO A 57 8.73 -1.32 14.84
C PRO A 57 9.09 -1.88 13.46
N ASN A 58 10.34 -2.33 13.31
CA ASN A 58 10.77 -3.04 12.11
C ASN A 58 10.07 -4.41 11.98
N GLY A 59 10.02 -4.93 10.75
CA GLY A 59 9.36 -6.20 10.44
C GLY A 59 7.92 -6.02 9.94
N PRO A 60 7.09 -7.08 9.99
CA PRO A 60 5.71 -7.05 9.51
C PRO A 60 4.89 -5.97 10.23
N LEU A 61 4.17 -5.13 9.48
CA LEU A 61 3.31 -4.10 10.05
C LEU A 61 2.06 -4.67 10.75
N ARG A 62 1.71 -5.89 10.36
CA ARG A 62 0.58 -6.67 10.87
C ARG A 62 1.03 -8.08 11.22
N GLU A 63 0.43 -8.67 12.25
CA GLU A 63 0.65 -10.07 12.59
C GLU A 63 -0.34 -10.97 11.83
N ASN A 64 0.08 -12.21 11.56
CA ASN A 64 -0.77 -13.25 11.01
C ASN A 64 -1.78 -13.68 12.07
N ASP A 65 -2.77 -12.84 12.35
CA ASP A 65 -3.90 -13.23 13.17
C ASP A 65 -4.87 -14.00 12.26
N PRO A 66 -4.95 -15.35 12.37
CA PRO A 66 -5.76 -16.20 11.49
C PRO A 66 -7.25 -15.88 11.57
N LYS A 67 -7.65 -15.21 12.66
CA LYS A 67 -8.92 -14.50 12.72
C LYS A 67 -8.52 -13.05 12.61
N PRO A 68 -8.69 -12.35 11.47
CA PRO A 68 -8.79 -10.91 11.56
C PRO A 68 -9.83 -10.70 12.64
N THR A 69 -9.41 -10.22 13.82
CA THR A 69 -10.33 -9.70 14.83
C THR A 69 -11.31 -8.92 13.98
N ARG A 70 -12.60 -9.26 14.05
CA ARG A 70 -13.61 -8.52 13.30
C ARG A 70 -13.56 -7.12 13.89
N TYR A 71 -12.56 -6.33 13.47
CA TYR A 71 -12.61 -4.90 13.42
C TYR A 71 -13.90 -4.75 12.66
N HIS A 72 -14.94 -4.39 13.40
CA HIS A 72 -16.11 -3.82 12.81
C HIS A 72 -15.50 -2.71 11.98
N SER A 73 -15.31 -2.97 10.68
CA SER A 73 -15.22 -1.90 9.72
C SER A 73 -16.36 -0.99 10.12
N CYS A 74 -16.12 0.30 10.12
CA CYS A 74 -17.26 1.20 10.01
C CYS A 74 -17.99 0.77 8.73
N ASP A 75 -18.87 -0.24 8.83
CA ASP A 75 -19.81 -0.69 7.81
C ASP A 75 -20.91 0.38 7.82
N GLN A 76 -20.47 1.58 7.49
CA GLN A 76 -21.17 2.86 7.51
C GLN A 76 -21.70 3.19 6.12
N TYR A 77 -22.00 2.17 5.31
CA TYR A 77 -22.93 2.39 4.21
C TYR A 77 -24.38 2.43 4.70
N LYS A 78 -24.68 2.05 5.96
CA LYS A 78 -26.06 2.02 6.49
C LYS A 78 -26.27 2.56 7.91
N THR A 79 -25.22 2.72 8.71
CA THR A 79 -25.36 3.40 10.01
C THR A 79 -25.05 4.89 9.82
N PRO A 80 -25.93 5.80 10.24
CA PRO A 80 -25.65 7.24 10.18
C PRO A 80 -24.31 7.51 10.87
N TYR A 81 -23.49 8.39 10.28
CA TYR A 81 -22.16 8.82 10.75
C TYR A 81 -22.09 9.14 12.27
N PHE A 82 -23.24 9.38 12.89
CA PHE A 82 -23.49 9.91 14.23
C PHE A 82 -23.32 8.98 15.46
N LYS A 83 -22.89 7.70 15.35
CA LYS A 83 -22.94 6.77 16.51
C LYS A 83 -21.71 5.89 16.78
N HIS A 84 -20.52 6.29 16.36
CA HIS A 84 -19.31 5.52 16.67
C HIS A 84 -18.37 6.29 17.60
N ASP A 85 -17.83 5.58 18.59
CA ASP A 85 -16.81 6.08 19.52
C ASP A 85 -15.55 6.46 18.74
N ASP A 86 -15.12 7.71 18.87
CA ASP A 86 -13.93 8.30 18.21
C ASP A 86 -12.70 7.38 18.28
N ARG A 87 -12.51 6.71 19.42
CA ARG A 87 -11.40 5.76 19.60
C ARG A 87 -11.54 4.56 18.68
N ARG A 88 -12.75 4.04 18.49
CA ARG A 88 -13.00 2.89 17.61
C ARG A 88 -12.76 3.24 16.14
N CYS A 89 -13.05 4.48 15.73
CA CYS A 89 -12.78 4.93 14.37
C CYS A 89 -11.27 4.93 14.06
N LEU A 90 -10.47 5.59 14.89
CA LEU A 90 -9.02 5.65 14.68
C LEU A 90 -8.35 4.27 14.87
N ASN A 91 -8.84 3.47 15.82
CA ASN A 91 -8.38 2.09 16.01
C ASN A 91 -8.70 1.20 14.81
N SER A 92 -9.87 1.36 14.18
CA SER A 92 -10.25 0.56 13.00
C SER A 92 -9.55 1.04 11.72
N THR A 93 -9.10 2.28 11.64
CA THR A 93 -8.37 2.80 10.47
C THR A 93 -6.86 2.56 10.60
N LEU A 94 -6.19 3.29 11.49
CA LEU A 94 -4.74 3.17 11.68
C LEU A 94 -4.34 1.84 12.31
N GLY A 95 -5.10 1.36 13.29
CA GLY A 95 -4.79 0.09 13.97
C GLY A 95 -4.91 -1.14 13.07
N MET A 96 -5.71 -1.08 12.00
CA MET A 96 -5.76 -2.15 10.99
C MET A 96 -4.51 -2.23 10.12
N VAL A 97 -3.85 -1.08 9.88
CA VAL A 97 -2.69 -0.97 9.00
C VAL A 97 -1.38 -1.10 9.79
N PHE A 98 -1.31 -0.45 10.96
CA PHE A 98 -0.13 -0.38 11.82
C PHE A 98 -0.32 -1.14 13.13
N GLN A 99 -0.89 -2.35 13.06
CA GLN A 99 -1.31 -3.14 14.21
C GLN A 99 -0.24 -3.20 15.31
N LYS A 100 1.00 -3.55 14.98
CA LYS A 100 2.08 -3.67 15.99
C LYS A 100 2.38 -2.36 16.70
N ALA A 101 2.39 -1.24 15.97
CA ALA A 101 2.61 0.06 16.57
C ALA A 101 1.43 0.49 17.45
N TRP A 102 0.23 0.03 17.10
CA TRP A 102 -1.05 0.37 17.71
C TRP A 102 -1.48 -0.53 18.87
N THR A 103 -0.85 -1.70 19.04
CA THR A 103 -1.09 -2.58 20.19
C THR A 103 0.10 -2.61 21.14
N SER A 104 1.23 -2.02 20.76
CA SER A 104 2.43 -1.96 21.58
C SER A 104 2.15 -1.23 22.90
N PRO A 105 2.53 -1.79 24.07
CA PRO A 105 2.44 -1.10 25.35
C PRO A 105 3.12 0.29 25.34
N GLN A 106 4.19 0.42 24.56
CA GLN A 106 4.98 1.64 24.38
C GLN A 106 4.17 2.78 23.71
N GLN A 107 3.03 2.47 23.08
CA GLN A 107 2.16 3.50 22.51
C GLN A 107 1.55 4.40 23.60
N ARG A 108 1.21 3.83 24.76
CA ARG A 108 0.58 4.59 25.87
C ARG A 108 1.49 5.67 26.43
N ASP A 109 2.80 5.47 26.32
CA ASP A 109 3.83 6.41 26.78
C ASP A 109 4.07 7.56 25.78
N ARG A 110 3.49 7.50 24.58
CA ARG A 110 3.75 8.44 23.47
C ARG A 110 2.66 9.50 23.34
N ARG A 111 2.25 10.10 24.47
CA ARG A 111 1.32 11.25 24.45
C ARG A 111 2.07 12.56 24.27
N VAL A 112 1.49 13.48 23.51
CA VAL A 112 2.05 14.81 23.24
C VAL A 112 1.00 15.89 23.45
N PHE A 113 1.42 17.11 23.77
CA PHE A 113 0.49 18.23 23.91
C PHE A 113 -0.21 18.54 22.57
N LYS A 114 -1.54 18.66 22.64
CA LYS A 114 -2.35 19.17 21.53
C LYS A 114 -2.07 20.67 21.35
N PRO A 115 -1.93 21.18 20.12
CA PRO A 115 -1.94 22.61 19.84
C PRO A 115 -3.18 23.26 20.45
N TYR A 116 -3.06 24.48 20.98
CA TYR A 116 -4.15 25.17 21.70
C TYR A 116 -5.39 25.41 20.84
N GLN A 117 -5.20 25.46 19.52
CA GLN A 117 -6.22 25.62 18.49
C GLN A 117 -7.18 24.43 18.40
N LEU A 118 -6.72 23.22 18.77
CA LEU A 118 -7.53 22.02 18.66
C LEU A 118 -8.47 21.88 19.86
N ASP A 119 -9.69 21.41 19.60
CA ASP A 119 -10.68 21.14 20.62
C ASP A 119 -10.15 20.10 21.64
N PRO A 120 -10.02 20.42 22.94
CA PRO A 120 -9.56 19.47 23.95
C PRO A 120 -10.50 18.26 24.12
N ARG A 121 -11.77 18.37 23.73
CA ARG A 121 -12.80 17.32 23.85
C ARG A 121 -12.65 16.24 22.78
N LYS A 122 -12.16 16.61 21.58
CA LYS A 122 -11.97 15.68 20.46
C LYS A 122 -10.70 14.85 20.62
N ILE A 123 -10.74 13.62 20.12
CA ILE A 123 -9.58 12.74 20.09
C ILE A 123 -8.79 13.02 18.82
N TYR A 124 -7.49 13.27 19.00
CA TYR A 124 -6.57 13.44 17.89
C TYR A 124 -5.43 12.43 17.98
N VAL A 125 -4.85 12.12 16.83
CA VAL A 125 -3.58 11.39 16.71
C VAL A 125 -2.63 12.24 15.89
N ARG A 126 -1.50 12.65 16.47
CA ARG A 126 -0.47 13.40 15.76
C ARG A 126 0.40 12.43 14.97
N ILE A 127 0.37 12.56 13.65
CA ILE A 127 1.18 11.75 12.73
C ILE A 127 2.19 12.60 11.94
N ASP A 128 3.16 11.94 11.34
CA ASP A 128 4.01 12.54 10.30
C ASP A 128 3.51 12.20 8.88
N GLU A 129 4.09 12.87 7.88
CA GLU A 129 3.78 12.66 6.47
C GLU A 129 3.98 11.20 6.03
N LYS A 130 5.02 10.53 6.54
CA LYS A 130 5.38 9.18 6.09
C LYS A 130 4.36 8.14 6.56
N VAL A 131 3.82 8.29 7.77
CA VAL A 131 2.70 7.49 8.28
C VAL A 131 1.45 7.69 7.41
N LEU A 132 1.11 8.94 7.06
CA LEU A 132 -0.06 9.22 6.21
C LEU A 132 0.09 8.58 4.81
N ARG A 133 1.25 8.76 4.18
CA ARG A 133 1.57 8.17 2.88
C ARG A 133 1.51 6.65 2.91
N ALA A 134 2.08 6.02 3.93
CA ALA A 134 2.01 4.58 4.13
C ALA A 134 0.57 4.08 4.33
N TYR A 135 -0.26 4.82 5.08
CA TYR A 135 -1.67 4.49 5.25
C TYR A 135 -2.41 4.50 3.91
N VAL A 136 -2.25 5.55 3.10
CA VAL A 136 -2.88 5.65 1.78
C VAL A 136 -2.35 4.56 0.84
N LEU A 137 -1.06 4.22 0.96
CA LEU A 137 -0.44 3.17 0.17
C LEU A 137 -1.07 1.78 0.44
N MET A 138 -1.40 1.50 1.70
CA MET A 138 -1.94 0.20 2.13
C MET A 138 -3.48 0.13 2.17
N SER A 139 -4.14 1.28 2.09
CA SER A 139 -5.59 1.39 2.06
C SER A 139 -6.17 0.93 0.71
N ARG A 140 -7.34 0.27 0.75
CA ARG A 140 -8.09 -0.06 -0.46
C ARG A 140 -9.24 0.93 -0.62
N GLU A 141 -9.25 1.67 -1.72
CA GLU A 141 -10.52 2.17 -2.23
C GLU A 141 -11.29 0.99 -2.83
N ASP A 142 -12.48 0.73 -2.28
CA ASP A 142 -13.40 -0.34 -2.69
C ASP A 142 -14.66 0.22 -3.36
N SER A 143 -14.63 1.48 -3.81
CA SER A 143 -15.73 2.14 -4.54
C SER A 143 -15.86 1.58 -5.96
N GLY A 144 -16.39 0.35 -6.05
CA GLY A 144 -16.88 -0.25 -7.29
C GLY A 144 -18.10 0.47 -7.89
N GLY A 145 -18.64 1.49 -7.23
CA GLY A 145 -19.77 2.29 -7.70
C GLY A 145 -19.38 3.75 -7.97
N TYR A 146 -19.64 4.19 -9.20
CA TYR A 146 -19.74 5.58 -9.68
C TYR A 146 -18.53 6.53 -9.51
N GLN A 147 -18.01 6.98 -10.66
CA GLN A 147 -16.79 7.77 -10.86
C GLN A 147 -16.86 9.25 -10.42
N ASN A 148 -17.99 9.74 -9.90
CA ASN A 148 -18.17 11.19 -9.81
C ASN A 148 -17.82 11.80 -8.46
N GLU A 149 -17.65 10.98 -7.43
CA GLU A 149 -17.17 11.44 -6.12
C GLU A 149 -16.10 10.47 -5.65
N SER A 150 -14.86 10.72 -6.08
CA SER A 150 -13.69 10.16 -5.43
C SER A 150 -13.73 10.58 -3.97
N HIS A 151 -14.31 9.73 -3.12
CA HIS A 151 -14.24 9.86 -1.67
C HIS A 151 -12.76 9.91 -1.32
N LYS A 152 -12.24 11.12 -1.08
CA LYS A 152 -10.84 11.34 -0.75
C LYS A 152 -10.51 10.44 0.45
N VAL A 153 -9.56 9.51 0.29
CA VAL A 153 -9.03 8.69 1.40
C VAL A 153 -8.65 9.57 2.59
N VAL A 154 -8.21 10.79 2.29
CA VAL A 154 -7.81 11.81 3.27
C VAL A 154 -8.54 13.11 2.96
N GLN A 155 -9.23 13.66 3.94
CA GLN A 155 -9.85 14.98 3.88
C GLN A 155 -9.09 15.93 4.82
N PHE A 156 -8.44 16.95 4.27
CA PHE A 156 -7.71 17.94 5.07
C PHE A 156 -8.61 19.09 5.49
N LYS A 157 -8.35 19.65 6.68
CA LYS A 157 -8.97 20.84 7.22
C LYS A 157 -7.92 21.65 7.98
N GLU A 158 -7.82 22.94 7.74
CA GLU A 158 -6.92 23.81 8.50
C GLU A 158 -7.71 24.50 9.62
N ILE A 159 -7.22 24.38 10.86
CA ILE A 159 -7.83 24.99 12.05
C ILE A 159 -6.79 25.92 12.67
N ASP A 160 -6.94 27.23 12.45
CA ASP A 160 -6.06 28.28 13.02
C ASP A 160 -4.56 27.99 12.82
N GLY A 161 -4.17 27.58 11.62
CA GLY A 161 -2.78 27.26 11.26
C GLY A 161 -2.35 25.82 11.57
N VAL A 162 -3.23 25.00 12.17
CA VAL A 162 -2.98 23.58 12.45
C VAL A 162 -3.68 22.73 11.41
N LEU A 163 -2.91 21.93 10.67
CA LEU A 163 -3.45 21.01 9.68
C LEU A 163 -4.02 19.77 10.38
N THR A 164 -5.33 19.58 10.25
CA THR A 164 -6.02 18.36 10.64
C THR A 164 -6.39 17.55 9.40
N ALA A 165 -6.58 16.26 9.59
CA ALA A 165 -7.07 15.39 8.53
C ALA A 165 -8.05 14.36 9.08
N HIS A 166 -9.01 14.00 8.25
CA HIS A 166 -9.93 12.90 8.49
C HIS A 166 -9.61 11.77 7.50
N LEU A 167 -9.49 10.54 8.00
CA LEU A 167 -9.25 9.36 7.19
C LEU A 167 -10.58 8.68 6.94
N THR A 168 -11.03 8.67 5.68
CA THR A 168 -12.21 7.88 5.30
C THR A 168 -11.90 6.41 5.55
N ALA A 169 -12.84 5.68 6.17
CA ALA A 169 -12.69 4.27 6.47
C ALA A 169 -12.51 3.45 5.18
N ALA A 170 -11.26 3.29 4.76
CA ALA A 170 -10.88 2.41 3.68
C ALA A 170 -10.79 0.99 4.23
N ARG A 171 -11.25 0.00 3.45
CA ARG A 171 -10.92 -1.38 3.77
C ARG A 171 -9.40 -1.51 3.65
N ALA A 172 -8.69 -1.74 4.75
CA ALA A 172 -7.26 -2.03 4.63
C ALA A 172 -7.11 -3.27 3.74
N GLN A 173 -6.22 -3.18 2.75
CA GLN A 173 -5.82 -4.40 2.05
C GLN A 173 -5.12 -5.28 3.08
N LEU A 174 -5.56 -6.53 3.21
CA LEU A 174 -4.90 -7.49 4.09
C LEU A 174 -3.54 -7.83 3.47
N HIS A 175 -2.55 -6.99 3.74
CA HIS A 175 -1.18 -7.12 3.26
C HIS A 175 -0.26 -7.45 4.43
N TYR A 176 0.63 -8.42 4.22
CA TYR A 176 1.64 -8.82 5.19
C TYR A 176 2.97 -8.11 4.98
N ARG A 177 2.92 -6.86 4.51
CA ARG A 177 4.11 -6.09 4.18
C ARG A 177 4.87 -5.69 5.43
N THR A 178 6.19 -5.68 5.32
CA THR A 178 7.08 -5.17 6.34
C THR A 178 7.20 -3.66 6.26
N LYS A 179 7.62 -3.03 7.36
CA LYS A 179 7.97 -1.62 7.39
C LYS A 179 8.96 -1.27 6.28
N GLN A 180 10.02 -2.05 6.12
CA GLN A 180 11.05 -1.86 5.11
C GLN A 180 10.46 -1.86 3.69
N GLU A 181 9.62 -2.84 3.35
CA GLU A 181 9.00 -2.90 2.02
C GLU A 181 8.17 -1.67 1.70
N ILE A 182 7.40 -1.18 2.67
CA ILE A 182 6.63 0.05 2.52
C ILE A 182 7.55 1.26 2.32
N GLU A 183 8.68 1.34 3.02
CA GLU A 183 9.66 2.42 2.80
C GLU A 183 10.21 2.41 1.38
N MET A 184 10.58 1.22 0.87
CA MET A 184 11.11 1.09 -0.49
C MET A 184 10.05 1.48 -1.51
N ILE A 185 8.81 1.04 -1.37
CA ILE A 185 7.73 1.40 -2.30
C ILE A 185 7.44 2.91 -2.26
N LEU A 186 7.47 3.53 -1.07
CA LEU A 186 7.36 4.99 -0.93
C LEU A 186 8.54 5.72 -1.59
N GLN A 187 9.73 5.13 -1.65
CA GLN A 187 10.89 5.66 -2.37
C GLN A 187 10.82 5.44 -3.89
N GLY A 188 9.75 4.83 -4.40
CA GLY A 188 9.53 4.62 -5.84
C GLY A 188 9.96 3.26 -6.37
N TYR A 189 10.16 2.27 -5.49
CA TYR A 189 10.27 0.87 -5.90
C TYR A 189 8.91 0.34 -6.41
N PRO A 190 8.89 -0.76 -7.18
CA PRO A 190 7.66 -1.31 -7.73
C PRO A 190 6.66 -1.67 -6.65
N PRO A 191 5.34 -1.57 -6.90
CA PRO A 191 4.30 -1.98 -5.93
C PRO A 191 4.33 -3.48 -5.59
N PHE A 192 5.15 -4.24 -6.31
CA PHE A 192 5.41 -5.67 -6.12
C PHE A 192 6.61 -5.94 -5.18
N TYR A 193 7.38 -4.91 -4.79
CA TYR A 193 8.62 -5.09 -4.04
C TYR A 193 8.41 -5.88 -2.75
N LEU A 194 9.10 -7.01 -2.67
CA LEU A 194 9.20 -7.89 -1.51
C LEU A 194 10.67 -7.90 -1.07
N ALA A 195 10.93 -7.74 0.22
CA ALA A 195 12.27 -7.90 0.78
C ALA A 195 12.66 -9.39 0.81
N THR A 196 11.67 -10.25 1.08
CA THR A 196 11.79 -11.70 1.08
C THR A 196 10.68 -12.29 0.22
N ILE A 197 11.06 -13.20 -0.67
CA ILE A 197 10.15 -13.96 -1.53
C ILE A 197 9.97 -15.34 -0.93
N HIS A 198 8.74 -15.79 -0.77
CA HIS A 198 8.46 -17.13 -0.28
C HIS A 198 8.40 -18.07 -1.48
N VAL A 199 9.43 -18.90 -1.71
CA VAL A 199 9.43 -19.85 -2.83
C VAL A 199 8.56 -21.07 -2.48
N SER A 200 8.60 -21.47 -1.21
CA SER A 200 7.72 -22.48 -0.63
C SER A 200 7.40 -22.10 0.83
N ASP A 201 6.65 -22.94 1.53
CA ASP A 201 6.35 -22.73 2.96
C ASP A 201 7.61 -22.74 3.83
N THR A 202 8.67 -23.43 3.39
CA THR A 202 9.92 -23.61 4.13
C THR A 202 11.11 -22.87 3.51
N VAL A 203 11.00 -22.45 2.24
CA VAL A 203 12.10 -21.82 1.50
C VAL A 203 11.80 -20.35 1.23
N GLN A 204 12.73 -19.50 1.67
CA GLN A 204 12.70 -18.06 1.45
C GLN A 204 13.91 -17.61 0.64
N ALA A 205 13.67 -16.72 -0.30
CA ALA A 205 14.68 -16.08 -1.14
C ALA A 205 14.78 -14.59 -0.81
N LYS A 206 15.99 -14.02 -0.92
CA LYS A 206 16.14 -12.57 -0.85
C LYS A 206 15.63 -11.93 -2.14
N SER A 207 15.10 -10.72 -2.03
CA SER A 207 14.77 -9.91 -3.20
C SER A 207 15.94 -9.81 -4.17
N PRO A 208 15.73 -9.97 -5.49
CA PRO A 208 16.76 -9.67 -6.49
C PRO A 208 17.00 -8.16 -6.62
N ILE A 209 16.17 -7.33 -5.99
CA ILE A 209 16.33 -5.88 -5.93
C ILE A 209 17.07 -5.53 -4.63
N SER A 210 18.39 -5.35 -4.72
CA SER A 210 19.23 -4.94 -3.60
C SER A 210 19.39 -3.42 -3.51
N SER A 211 19.20 -2.74 -4.64
CA SER A 211 19.35 -1.29 -4.82
C SER A 211 18.34 -0.76 -5.83
N TYR A 212 18.26 0.57 -5.97
CA TYR A 212 17.32 1.20 -6.91
C TYR A 212 17.67 0.88 -8.38
N ASP A 213 18.96 0.69 -8.68
CA ASP A 213 19.44 0.35 -10.02
C ASP A 213 18.94 -1.03 -10.48
N ASP A 214 18.72 -1.94 -9.53
CA ASP A 214 18.22 -3.28 -9.79
C ASP A 214 16.74 -3.30 -10.21
N VAL A 215 16.00 -2.21 -9.96
CA VAL A 215 14.57 -2.11 -10.29
C VAL A 215 14.33 -2.23 -11.79
N THR A 216 15.32 -1.89 -12.63
CA THR A 216 15.23 -2.00 -14.10
C THR A 216 15.55 -3.40 -14.64
N ARG A 217 15.99 -4.35 -13.80
CA ARG A 217 16.36 -5.71 -14.22
C ARG A 217 15.12 -6.62 -14.26
N ALA A 218 15.17 -7.75 -14.95
CA ALA A 218 13.98 -8.60 -15.11
C ALA A 218 13.84 -9.71 -14.05
N GLY A 219 14.87 -10.00 -13.25
CA GLY A 219 14.85 -11.08 -12.26
C GLY A 219 13.79 -10.91 -11.17
N TRP A 220 13.40 -9.66 -10.85
CA TRP A 220 12.29 -9.42 -9.90
C TRP A 220 10.92 -9.81 -10.46
N ILE A 221 10.75 -9.84 -11.78
CA ILE A 221 9.52 -10.34 -12.41
C ILE A 221 9.43 -11.85 -12.15
N VAL A 222 10.53 -12.58 -12.35
CA VAL A 222 10.62 -14.02 -12.03
C VAL A 222 10.33 -14.27 -10.55
N ALA A 223 10.93 -13.48 -9.66
CA ALA A 223 10.66 -13.55 -8.22
C ALA A 223 9.18 -13.44 -7.85
N ILE A 224 8.41 -12.55 -8.51
CA ILE A 224 6.97 -12.44 -8.27
C ILE A 224 6.23 -13.72 -8.63
N GLY A 225 6.63 -14.38 -9.72
CA GLY A 225 6.04 -15.66 -10.12
C GLY A 225 6.46 -16.82 -9.23
N LEU A 226 7.59 -16.69 -8.52
CA LEU A 226 8.06 -17.65 -7.51
C LEU A 226 7.37 -17.48 -6.16
N ASP A 227 6.73 -16.33 -5.87
CA ASP A 227 6.13 -16.06 -4.56
C ASP A 227 4.89 -16.95 -4.30
N SER A 228 5.06 -18.01 -3.52
CA SER A 228 4.05 -18.98 -3.10
C SER A 228 2.92 -18.34 -2.30
N HIS A 229 3.23 -17.28 -1.55
CA HIS A 229 2.25 -16.49 -0.81
C HIS A 229 1.35 -15.65 -1.73
N ARG A 230 1.73 -15.52 -3.02
CA ARG A 230 1.02 -14.73 -4.03
C ARG A 230 0.70 -13.33 -3.53
N THR A 231 1.68 -12.71 -2.88
CA THR A 231 1.48 -11.46 -2.16
C THR A 231 0.98 -10.40 -3.13
N PRO A 232 -0.26 -9.90 -2.95
CA PRO A 232 -0.82 -9.00 -3.93
C PRO A 232 -0.02 -7.69 -3.97
N PRO A 233 0.15 -7.09 -5.16
CA PRO A 233 0.80 -5.79 -5.28
C PRO A 233 -0.03 -4.70 -4.63
N LEU A 234 0.62 -3.62 -4.19
CA LEU A 234 -0.07 -2.43 -3.70
C LEU A 234 -0.75 -1.70 -4.88
N LYS A 235 -2.00 -1.26 -4.68
CA LYS A 235 -2.80 -0.58 -5.73
C LYS A 235 -2.27 0.81 -6.08
N THR A 236 -1.72 1.46 -5.07
CA THR A 236 -1.12 2.78 -5.13
C THR A 236 0.39 2.62 -5.23
N HIS A 237 1.06 3.51 -5.96
CA HIS A 237 2.51 3.52 -6.05
C HIS A 237 3.06 4.95 -6.18
N ASN A 238 4.32 5.13 -5.79
CA ASN A 238 5.02 6.41 -5.96
C ASN A 238 6.00 6.41 -7.13
N MET A 239 5.89 5.42 -8.02
CA MET A 239 6.74 5.37 -9.22
C MET A 239 6.40 6.52 -10.19
N GLY A 240 7.43 7.03 -10.88
CA GLY A 240 7.28 8.09 -11.88
C GLY A 240 6.44 7.65 -13.08
N ILE A 241 5.53 8.52 -13.52
CA ILE A 241 4.82 8.37 -14.79
C ILE A 241 5.71 9.00 -15.86
N GLY A 242 6.04 8.28 -16.93
CA GLY A 242 6.72 8.95 -18.04
C GLY A 242 7.57 8.08 -18.95
N CYS A 243 6.94 7.23 -19.74
CA CYS A 243 7.54 6.81 -21.00
C CYS A 243 6.48 6.56 -22.05
N ASP A 244 6.83 6.92 -23.29
CA ASP A 244 6.21 6.31 -24.45
C ASP A 244 6.51 4.81 -24.40
N LEU A 245 5.48 3.99 -24.62
CA LEU A 245 5.68 2.56 -24.72
C LEU A 245 6.64 2.25 -25.89
N PRO A 246 7.44 1.18 -25.81
CA PRO A 246 8.28 0.76 -26.93
C PRO A 246 7.46 0.61 -28.21
N GLU A 247 8.06 0.95 -29.34
CA GLU A 247 7.41 0.81 -30.64
C GLU A 247 6.93 -0.65 -30.84
N GLY A 248 5.69 -0.81 -31.28
CA GLY A 248 5.04 -2.12 -31.44
C GLY A 248 4.22 -2.60 -30.24
N TRP A 249 4.32 -1.98 -29.07
CA TRP A 249 3.44 -2.26 -27.94
C TRP A 249 2.06 -1.63 -28.17
N LYS A 250 1.16 -2.37 -28.82
CA LYS A 250 -0.20 -1.91 -29.15
C LYS A 250 -1.18 -2.16 -28.01
N HIS A 251 -0.88 -1.64 -26.83
CA HIS A 251 -1.89 -1.61 -25.76
C HIS A 251 -2.79 -0.38 -25.94
N ARG A 252 -4.10 -0.62 -25.93
CA ARG A 252 -5.14 0.41 -26.14
C ARG A 252 -4.92 1.61 -25.23
N LYS A 253 -4.43 2.74 -25.76
CA LYS A 253 -4.52 4.15 -25.31
C LYS A 253 -4.38 4.51 -23.80
N SER A 254 -4.09 3.60 -22.87
CA SER A 254 -4.08 3.91 -21.42
C SER A 254 -3.23 2.97 -20.56
N CYS A 255 -2.02 2.59 -20.96
CA CYS A 255 -1.03 1.99 -20.04
C CYS A 255 -0.41 3.04 -19.09
N ALA A 256 -1.20 4.01 -18.61
CA ALA A 256 -0.77 5.08 -17.72
C ALA A 256 -0.21 4.58 -16.37
N TRP A 257 -0.35 3.28 -16.10
CA TRP A 257 0.10 2.61 -14.89
C TRP A 257 1.50 1.98 -15.02
N ILE A 258 1.97 1.66 -16.24
CA ILE A 258 3.32 1.10 -16.41
C ILE A 258 4.30 2.25 -16.35
N THR A 259 5.16 2.22 -15.35
CA THR A 259 6.20 3.23 -15.19
C THR A 259 7.38 2.92 -16.10
N THR A 260 8.18 3.93 -16.41
CA THR A 260 9.40 3.81 -17.22
C THR A 260 10.28 2.65 -16.76
N THR A 261 10.47 2.52 -15.44
CA THR A 261 11.30 1.47 -14.85
C THR A 261 10.70 0.07 -15.07
N MET A 262 9.37 -0.06 -15.01
CA MET A 262 8.68 -1.32 -15.34
C MET A 262 8.77 -1.64 -16.83
N VAL A 263 8.63 -0.65 -17.71
CA VAL A 263 8.85 -0.84 -19.16
C VAL A 263 10.25 -1.41 -19.42
N TYR A 264 11.29 -0.81 -18.82
CA TYR A 264 12.65 -1.31 -18.97
C TYR A 264 12.83 -2.74 -18.45
N SER A 265 12.23 -3.06 -17.30
CA SER A 265 12.28 -4.41 -16.73
C SER A 265 11.64 -5.45 -17.64
N VAL A 266 10.48 -5.11 -18.21
CA VAL A 266 9.79 -5.99 -19.16
C VAL A 266 10.55 -6.09 -20.48
N LYS A 267 11.14 -5.00 -20.98
CA LYS A 267 11.98 -5.06 -22.18
C LYS A 267 13.16 -6.01 -21.95
N ARG A 268 13.87 -5.87 -20.82
CA ARG A 268 14.97 -6.76 -20.44
C ARG A 268 14.52 -8.21 -20.23
N PHE A 269 13.28 -8.42 -19.80
CA PHE A 269 12.69 -9.76 -19.73
C PHE A 269 12.63 -10.41 -21.11
N GLY A 270 12.19 -9.67 -22.13
CA GLY A 270 12.21 -10.12 -23.53
C GLY A 270 13.61 -10.43 -24.03
N GLU A 271 14.57 -9.51 -23.81
CA GLU A 271 15.98 -9.72 -24.18
C GLU A 271 16.57 -10.98 -23.52
N ALA A 272 16.21 -11.26 -22.26
CA ALA A 272 16.62 -12.48 -21.57
C ALA A 272 16.01 -13.74 -22.23
N LEU A 273 14.75 -13.72 -22.64
CA LEU A 273 14.11 -14.83 -23.35
C LEU A 273 14.73 -15.06 -24.74
N GLU A 274 15.11 -14.01 -25.46
CA GLU A 274 15.83 -14.10 -26.75
C GLU A 274 17.21 -14.73 -26.56
N ASN A 275 17.95 -14.33 -25.53
CA ASN A 275 19.24 -14.92 -25.18
C ASN A 275 19.12 -16.40 -24.80
N LEU A 276 18.06 -16.77 -24.08
CA LEU A 276 17.74 -18.17 -23.81
C LEU A 276 17.42 -18.92 -25.11
N GLN A 277 16.69 -18.33 -26.05
CA GLN A 277 16.40 -18.93 -27.36
C GLN A 277 17.68 -19.19 -28.16
N VAL A 278 18.63 -18.26 -28.16
CA VAL A 278 19.96 -18.46 -28.78
C VAL A 278 20.72 -19.60 -28.11
N SER A 279 20.62 -19.70 -26.78
CA SER A 279 21.29 -20.75 -26.01
C SER A 279 20.67 -22.14 -26.21
N PHE A 280 19.38 -22.19 -26.56
CA PHE A 280 18.58 -23.40 -26.71
C PHE A 280 17.67 -23.31 -27.96
N PRO A 281 18.25 -23.29 -29.18
CA PRO A 281 17.55 -22.91 -30.41
C PRO A 281 16.38 -23.83 -30.79
N ASN A 282 16.45 -25.09 -30.39
CA ASN A 282 15.45 -26.12 -30.71
C ASN A 282 14.50 -26.42 -29.55
N ASP A 283 14.56 -25.65 -28.46
CA ASP A 283 13.73 -25.90 -27.30
C ASP A 283 12.34 -25.25 -27.45
N GLU A 284 11.33 -26.07 -27.66
CA GLU A 284 9.94 -25.63 -27.86
C GLU A 284 9.38 -24.86 -26.65
N ARG A 285 9.93 -25.07 -25.44
CA ARG A 285 9.47 -24.40 -24.21
C ARG A 285 9.89 -22.95 -24.20
N ILE A 286 11.11 -22.66 -24.64
CA ILE A 286 11.63 -21.29 -24.73
C ILE A 286 10.98 -20.55 -25.90
N LYS A 287 10.74 -21.21 -27.03
CA LYS A 287 9.96 -20.64 -28.14
C LYS A 287 8.57 -20.23 -27.66
N CYS A 288 7.90 -21.14 -26.94
CA CYS A 288 6.59 -20.91 -26.37
C CYS A 288 6.59 -19.72 -25.38
N ALA A 289 7.59 -19.61 -24.50
CA ALA A 289 7.73 -18.47 -23.59
C ALA A 289 7.92 -17.13 -24.34
N ASN A 290 8.71 -17.12 -25.41
CA ASN A 290 8.87 -15.95 -26.30
C ASN A 290 7.56 -15.57 -27.00
N GLU A 291 6.80 -16.55 -27.47
CA GLU A 291 5.48 -16.32 -28.10
C GLU A 291 4.50 -15.68 -27.10
N ILE A 292 4.44 -16.16 -25.85
CA ILE A 292 3.60 -15.57 -24.80
C ILE A 292 4.02 -14.12 -24.53
N PHE A 293 5.32 -13.87 -24.37
CA PHE A 293 5.85 -12.52 -24.14
C PHE A 293 5.47 -11.57 -25.28
N SER A 294 5.64 -12.02 -26.53
CA SER A 294 5.25 -11.27 -27.73
C SER A 294 3.74 -11.00 -27.77
N ASP A 295 2.90 -12.02 -27.52
CA ASP A 295 1.45 -11.87 -27.53
C ASP A 295 0.97 -10.88 -26.44
N LEU A 296 1.59 -10.92 -25.26
CA LEU A 296 1.30 -10.00 -24.15
C LEU A 296 1.73 -8.57 -24.46
N THR A 297 2.91 -8.35 -25.01
CA THR A 297 3.45 -7.00 -25.28
C THR A 297 2.82 -6.34 -26.51
N THR A 298 2.47 -7.12 -27.53
CA THR A 298 1.85 -6.63 -28.78
C THR A 298 0.34 -6.42 -28.68
N GLY A 299 -0.28 -6.81 -27.56
CA GLY A 299 -1.73 -6.70 -27.36
C GLY A 299 -2.55 -7.68 -28.21
N LYS A 300 -1.91 -8.68 -28.83
CA LYS A 300 -2.60 -9.78 -29.53
C LYS A 300 -3.39 -10.64 -28.52
N TYR A 301 -2.93 -10.68 -27.27
CA TYR A 301 -3.64 -11.33 -26.20
C TYR A 301 -4.78 -10.46 -25.66
N ASN A 302 -6.03 -10.91 -25.83
CA ASN A 302 -7.17 -10.33 -25.12
C ASN A 302 -7.28 -10.99 -23.73
N ILE A 303 -6.75 -10.33 -22.70
CA ILE A 303 -6.59 -10.94 -21.37
C ILE A 303 -7.86 -10.79 -20.50
N SER A 304 -9.03 -10.62 -21.09
CA SER A 304 -10.26 -10.37 -20.34
C SER A 304 -10.66 -11.59 -19.47
N ASN A 305 -10.77 -11.37 -18.15
CA ASN A 305 -11.48 -12.19 -17.14
C ASN A 305 -10.98 -13.59 -16.73
N THR A 306 -9.80 -14.04 -17.16
CA THR A 306 -9.30 -15.41 -16.87
C THR A 306 -8.01 -15.33 -16.06
N ARG A 307 -7.78 -16.16 -15.00
CA ARG A 307 -6.62 -16.05 -14.06
C ARG A 307 -5.26 -16.16 -14.76
N PRO A 308 -4.14 -15.62 -14.20
CA PRO A 308 -2.84 -15.65 -14.88
C PRO A 308 -2.44 -17.09 -15.17
N GLN A 309 -2.67 -17.95 -14.18
CA GLN A 309 -2.46 -19.38 -14.24
C GLN A 309 -3.32 -20.05 -15.33
N ASP A 310 -4.54 -19.56 -15.54
CA ASP A 310 -5.44 -20.14 -16.55
C ASP A 310 -4.96 -19.83 -17.98
N GLN A 311 -4.15 -18.77 -18.17
CA GLN A 311 -3.58 -18.46 -19.47
C GLN A 311 -2.54 -19.48 -19.91
N LEU A 312 -1.82 -20.08 -18.95
CA LEU A 312 -0.82 -21.11 -19.25
C LEU A 312 -1.44 -22.35 -19.91
N TYR A 313 -2.73 -22.63 -19.72
CA TYR A 313 -3.41 -23.76 -20.38
C TYR A 313 -3.42 -23.69 -21.90
N ARG A 314 -3.21 -22.51 -22.48
CA ARG A 314 -3.10 -22.33 -23.94
C ARG A 314 -1.74 -22.74 -24.49
N TYR A 315 -0.78 -23.05 -23.62
CA TYR A 315 0.62 -23.23 -23.94
C TYR A 315 1.14 -24.55 -23.36
N PRO A 316 0.79 -25.70 -23.99
CA PRO A 316 1.07 -27.04 -23.44
C PRO A 316 2.55 -27.31 -23.18
N ALA A 317 3.45 -26.68 -23.93
CA ALA A 317 4.90 -26.82 -23.75
C ALA A 317 5.38 -26.32 -22.36
N LEU A 318 4.62 -25.42 -21.72
CA LEU A 318 4.91 -24.91 -20.39
C LEU A 318 4.04 -25.56 -19.31
N LEU A 319 3.36 -26.67 -19.58
CA LEU A 319 2.54 -27.37 -18.58
C LEU A 319 3.24 -28.65 -18.13
N THR A 320 3.33 -28.83 -16.82
CA THR A 320 3.70 -30.13 -16.23
C THR A 320 2.44 -30.96 -15.99
N THR A 321 2.55 -32.28 -15.95
CA THR A 321 1.42 -33.18 -15.63
C THR A 321 0.75 -32.80 -14.31
N ASP A 322 1.55 -32.47 -13.28
CA ASP A 322 1.06 -32.14 -11.93
C ASP A 322 0.29 -30.80 -11.86
N TYR A 323 0.52 -29.91 -12.83
CA TYR A 323 -0.16 -28.61 -12.90
C TYR A 323 -1.66 -28.76 -13.20
N TYR A 324 -2.05 -29.77 -13.99
CA TYR A 324 -3.44 -30.01 -14.35
C TYR A 324 -4.28 -30.46 -13.14
N GLU A 325 -3.67 -31.15 -12.18
CA GLU A 325 -4.38 -31.77 -11.06
C GLU A 325 -4.56 -30.80 -9.88
N THR A 326 -3.51 -30.08 -9.52
CA THR A 326 -3.51 -29.27 -8.29
C THR A 326 -3.93 -27.82 -8.52
N ARG A 327 -3.81 -27.31 -9.77
CA ARG A 327 -3.82 -25.85 -10.08
C ARG A 327 -2.84 -25.06 -9.21
N GLU A 328 -1.92 -25.75 -8.54
CA GLU A 328 -0.87 -25.17 -7.75
C GLU A 328 0.40 -25.34 -8.53
N TYR A 329 0.91 -24.20 -8.94
CA TYR A 329 2.25 -24.09 -9.42
C TYR A 329 3.21 -24.25 -8.22
N ARG A 330 3.47 -25.49 -7.80
CA ARG A 330 4.45 -25.79 -6.75
C ARG A 330 5.79 -26.03 -7.41
N LEU A 331 6.63 -25.02 -7.34
CA LEU A 331 8.03 -25.19 -7.67
C LEU A 331 8.81 -25.58 -6.43
N GLU A 332 9.24 -26.83 -6.38
CA GLU A 332 10.34 -27.20 -5.51
C GLU A 332 11.66 -26.80 -6.19
N LEU A 333 11.87 -25.50 -6.36
CA LEU A 333 13.18 -24.98 -6.76
C LEU A 333 14.06 -24.88 -5.51
N GLY A 334 15.17 -25.61 -5.55
CA GLY A 334 16.25 -25.45 -4.58
C GLY A 334 16.87 -24.06 -4.65
N LYS A 335 17.62 -23.69 -3.60
CA LYS A 335 18.26 -22.38 -3.48
C LYS A 335 19.00 -21.95 -4.74
N ASP A 336 19.92 -22.80 -5.18
CA ASP A 336 20.80 -22.48 -6.30
C ASP A 336 20.03 -22.36 -7.62
N GLN A 337 18.87 -23.01 -7.73
CA GLN A 337 18.06 -23.01 -8.94
C GLN A 337 17.26 -21.72 -9.09
N TRP A 338 16.67 -21.20 -8.02
CA TRP A 338 15.99 -19.90 -8.09
C TRP A 338 17.00 -18.74 -8.17
N GLU A 339 18.19 -18.86 -7.57
CA GLU A 339 19.26 -17.87 -7.73
C GLU A 339 19.72 -17.83 -9.19
N LEU A 340 19.93 -18.99 -9.81
CA LEU A 340 20.22 -19.11 -11.24
C LEU A 340 19.10 -18.51 -12.09
N ALA A 341 17.83 -18.78 -11.76
CA ALA A 341 16.68 -18.24 -12.47
C ALA A 341 16.66 -16.71 -12.47
N MET A 342 16.77 -16.09 -11.30
CA MET A 342 16.80 -14.63 -11.19
C MET A 342 18.06 -14.05 -11.85
N CYS A 343 19.20 -14.74 -11.75
CA CYS A 343 20.45 -14.34 -12.39
C CYS A 343 20.33 -14.34 -13.92
N ALA A 344 19.74 -15.38 -14.52
CA ALA A 344 19.56 -15.52 -15.96
C ALA A 344 18.70 -14.39 -16.57
N PHE A 345 17.73 -13.87 -15.81
CA PHE A 345 16.90 -12.74 -16.24
C PHE A 345 17.50 -11.37 -15.85
N ASN A 346 18.51 -11.34 -14.99
CA ASN A 346 19.21 -10.10 -14.61
C ASN A 346 20.44 -9.83 -15.47
N ARG A 347 21.21 -10.87 -15.79
CA ARG A 347 22.42 -10.80 -16.59
C ARG A 347 22.04 -11.17 -18.03
N LEU A 348 22.05 -10.19 -18.93
CA LEU A 348 21.81 -10.39 -20.36
C LEU A 348 22.98 -11.13 -21.05
N GLU A 349 23.82 -11.81 -20.27
CA GLU A 349 24.95 -12.58 -20.77
C GLU A 349 24.48 -14.01 -21.11
N PRO A 350 25.05 -14.65 -22.14
CA PRO A 350 24.78 -16.05 -22.41
C PRO A 350 25.12 -16.93 -21.20
N LEU A 351 24.29 -17.94 -20.92
CA LEU A 351 24.57 -18.91 -19.86
C LEU A 351 25.89 -19.65 -20.15
N THR A 352 26.69 -19.85 -19.10
CA THR A 352 27.88 -20.73 -19.15
C THR A 352 27.46 -22.17 -19.48
N HIS A 353 28.40 -23.02 -19.92
CA HIS A 353 28.10 -24.43 -20.19
C HIS A 353 27.45 -25.12 -18.98
N GLU A 354 28.02 -24.95 -17.78
CA GLU A 354 27.45 -25.45 -16.53
C GLU A 354 26.07 -24.87 -16.23
N GLY A 355 25.91 -23.55 -16.43
CA GLY A 355 24.62 -22.87 -16.28
C GLY A 355 23.55 -23.41 -17.24
N LYS A 356 23.92 -23.77 -18.48
CA LYS A 356 23.00 -24.38 -19.45
C LYS A 356 22.54 -25.77 -19.01
N GLU A 357 23.45 -26.59 -18.49
CA GLU A 357 23.09 -27.93 -17.99
C GLU A 357 22.18 -27.86 -16.77
N LEU A 358 22.50 -26.98 -15.81
CA LEU A 358 21.64 -26.73 -14.65
C LEU A 358 20.27 -26.20 -15.08
N PHE A 359 20.25 -25.20 -15.96
CA PHE A 359 19.01 -24.60 -16.44
C PHE A 359 18.15 -25.62 -17.19
N ARG A 360 18.74 -26.52 -17.99
CA ARG A 360 18.02 -27.56 -18.75
C ARG A 360 17.17 -28.46 -17.84
N ASN A 361 17.68 -28.80 -16.67
CA ASN A 361 17.00 -29.68 -15.71
C ASN A 361 15.78 -29.01 -15.04
N PHE A 362 15.80 -27.68 -14.90
CA PHE A 362 14.76 -26.90 -14.20
C PHE A 362 14.10 -25.84 -15.09
N MET A 363 14.26 -25.96 -16.41
CA MET A 363 13.85 -24.95 -17.38
C MET A 363 12.35 -24.67 -17.31
N VAL A 364 11.53 -25.72 -17.30
CA VAL A 364 10.06 -25.61 -17.28
C VAL A 364 9.61 -24.82 -16.05
N PRO A 365 10.01 -25.20 -14.82
CA PRO A 365 9.83 -24.36 -13.65
C PRO A 365 10.24 -22.91 -13.87
N ILE A 366 11.47 -22.63 -14.28
CA ILE A 366 11.94 -21.24 -14.34
C ILE A 366 11.11 -20.41 -15.33
N LEU A 367 10.80 -20.95 -16.50
CA LEU A 367 10.00 -20.28 -17.52
C LEU A 367 8.56 -20.06 -17.05
N GLN A 368 7.94 -21.04 -16.41
CA GLN A 368 6.60 -20.88 -15.84
C GLN A 368 6.58 -19.74 -14.81
N ALA A 369 7.57 -19.64 -13.91
CA ALA A 369 7.64 -18.59 -12.90
C ALA A 369 7.84 -17.23 -13.56
N ALA A 370 8.73 -17.16 -14.55
CA ALA A 370 8.96 -15.97 -15.34
C ALA A 370 7.66 -15.47 -16.00
N ILE A 371 6.90 -16.36 -16.65
CA ILE A 371 5.63 -16.02 -17.30
C ILE A 371 4.52 -15.68 -16.30
N VAL A 372 4.38 -16.41 -15.19
CA VAL A 372 3.40 -16.08 -14.14
C VAL A 372 3.71 -14.71 -13.55
N GLY A 373 4.98 -14.42 -13.28
CA GLY A 373 5.42 -13.11 -12.81
C GLY A 373 5.12 -12.00 -13.82
N LEU A 374 5.41 -12.24 -15.10
CA LEU A 374 5.09 -11.32 -16.19
C LEU A 374 3.59 -11.07 -16.28
N LEU A 375 2.78 -12.11 -16.22
CA LEU A 375 1.32 -12.00 -16.19
C LEU A 375 0.85 -11.27 -14.93
N HIS A 376 1.44 -11.49 -13.76
CA HIS A 376 1.12 -10.70 -12.57
C HIS A 376 1.42 -9.21 -12.77
N VAL A 377 2.53 -8.89 -13.42
CA VAL A 377 2.90 -7.50 -13.76
C VAL A 377 1.90 -6.90 -14.75
N PHE A 378 1.59 -7.58 -15.86
CA PHE A 378 0.70 -7.10 -16.93
C PHE A 378 -0.79 -7.10 -16.57
N LEU A 379 -1.23 -8.14 -15.86
CA LEU A 379 -2.65 -8.40 -15.57
C LEU A 379 -3.11 -7.83 -14.24
N TYR A 380 -2.21 -7.18 -13.50
CA TYR A 380 -2.56 -6.53 -12.25
C TYR A 380 -3.81 -5.64 -12.35
N GLU A 381 -3.97 -4.94 -13.48
CA GLU A 381 -5.14 -4.12 -13.80
C GLU A 381 -6.32 -4.95 -14.36
N HIS A 382 -6.07 -6.00 -15.14
CA HIS A 382 -7.13 -6.76 -15.83
C HIS A 382 -7.98 -7.63 -14.90
N TYR A 383 -7.48 -8.09 -13.74
CA TYR A 383 -8.35 -8.76 -12.75
C TYR A 383 -9.36 -7.86 -12.05
N ARG A 384 -9.25 -6.54 -12.26
CA ARG A 384 -10.14 -5.58 -11.59
C ARG A 384 -11.03 -4.81 -12.54
N ASN A 385 -11.41 -5.39 -13.69
CA ASN A 385 -12.66 -5.08 -14.41
C ASN A 385 -12.97 -3.61 -14.75
N ARG A 386 -12.05 -2.66 -14.54
CA ARG A 386 -12.16 -1.25 -14.92
C ARG A 386 -10.76 -0.70 -15.12
N PRO A 387 -10.54 0.15 -16.13
CA PRO A 387 -9.33 0.97 -16.28
C PRO A 387 -9.30 2.05 -15.19
N GLN A 388 -9.31 1.63 -13.92
CA GLN A 388 -9.08 2.50 -12.79
C GLN A 388 -7.57 2.56 -12.61
N MET A 389 -6.96 3.51 -13.31
CA MET A 389 -5.58 3.96 -13.19
C MET A 389 -4.94 3.51 -11.88
N ALA A 390 -3.85 2.72 -11.92
CA ALA A 390 -2.96 2.60 -10.78
C ALA A 390 -2.74 3.99 -10.17
N TRP A 391 -3.15 4.12 -8.91
CA TRP A 391 -3.30 5.43 -8.30
C TRP A 391 -1.89 5.89 -7.93
N LYS A 392 -1.37 6.85 -8.67
CA LYS A 392 -0.19 7.58 -8.21
C LYS A 392 -0.49 8.07 -6.81
N LEU A 393 0.40 7.77 -5.86
CA LEU A 393 0.26 8.24 -4.51
C LEU A 393 0.04 9.76 -4.55
N PRO A 394 -1.07 10.27 -4.00
CA PRO A 394 -1.41 11.68 -4.15
C PRO A 394 -0.28 12.55 -3.59
N THR A 395 0.09 13.57 -4.36
CA THR A 395 0.92 14.66 -3.87
C THR A 395 0.04 15.52 -2.98
N PHE A 396 0.01 15.21 -1.69
CA PHE A 396 -0.65 16.04 -0.69
C PHE A 396 0.07 17.40 -0.63
N SER A 397 -0.42 18.40 -1.34
CA SER A 397 0.18 19.74 -1.32
C SER A 397 -0.02 20.41 0.06
N GLU A 398 -1.11 20.05 0.74
CA GLU A 398 -1.47 20.57 2.07
C GLU A 398 -0.42 20.25 3.13
N ILE A 399 0.30 19.13 2.99
CA ILE A 399 1.31 18.68 3.96
C ILE A 399 2.70 19.24 3.64
N GLN A 400 2.90 19.90 2.49
CA GLN A 400 4.21 20.42 2.10
C GLN A 400 4.71 21.46 3.12
N GLY A 401 5.87 21.20 3.72
CA GLY A 401 6.44 22.06 4.76
C GLY A 401 5.80 21.89 6.16
N ARG A 402 4.81 21.00 6.32
CA ARG A 402 4.21 20.69 7.62
C ARG A 402 4.95 19.52 8.26
N LYS A 403 5.42 19.69 9.49
CA LYS A 403 6.09 18.62 10.25
C LYS A 403 5.12 17.54 10.73
N HIS A 404 3.90 17.94 11.06
CA HIS A 404 2.90 17.09 11.71
C HIS A 404 1.49 17.36 11.18
N ILE A 405 0.66 16.33 11.22
CA ILE A 405 -0.75 16.34 10.85
C ILE A 405 -1.52 15.77 12.03
N TYR A 406 -2.69 16.33 12.35
CA TYR A 406 -3.53 15.85 13.44
C TYR A 406 -4.74 15.13 12.87
N LEU A 407 -4.73 13.80 12.96
CA LEU A 407 -5.88 13.01 12.56
C LEU A 407 -6.99 13.16 13.57
N THR A 408 -8.21 13.39 13.09
CA THR A 408 -9.43 13.39 13.90
C THR A 408 -10.33 12.23 13.48
N SER A 409 -11.20 11.78 14.38
CA SER A 409 -12.30 10.89 14.05
C SER A 409 -13.31 11.57 13.10
N CYS A 410 -14.23 10.77 12.54
CA CYS A 410 -15.35 11.23 11.75
C CYS A 410 -16.11 12.33 12.49
N GLU A 411 -16.08 13.56 11.97
CA GLU A 411 -17.03 14.59 12.38
C GLU A 411 -18.38 14.24 11.72
N SER A 412 -19.48 14.42 12.45
CA SER A 412 -20.77 14.53 11.76
C SER A 412 -20.63 15.68 10.78
N VAL A 413 -20.93 15.43 9.50
CA VAL A 413 -21.23 16.52 8.58
C VAL A 413 -22.43 17.21 9.21
N GLU A 414 -22.20 18.35 9.85
CA GLU A 414 -23.28 19.26 10.17
C GLU A 414 -23.79 19.70 8.80
N ASP A 415 -24.99 19.24 8.43
CA ASP A 415 -25.66 19.69 7.22
C ASP A 415 -25.86 21.20 7.38
N ASP A 416 -24.99 21.99 6.74
CA ASP A 416 -25.07 23.45 6.68
C ASP A 416 -26.36 23.92 5.98
#